data_AF-A0A1I4FCL9-F1
#
_entry.id   AF-A0A1I4FCL9-F1
#
_cell.length_a   1.000
_cell.length_b   1.000
_cell.length_c   1.000
_cell.angle_alpha   90.00
_cell.angle_beta   90.00
_cell.angle_gamma   90.00
#
_symmetry.space_group_name_H-M   'P 1'
#
loop_
_entity.id
_entity.type
_entity.pdbx_description
1 polymer ?
#
loop_
_entity_poly.entity_id
_entity_poly.type
_entity_poly.pdbx_seq_one_letter_code
_entity_poly.pdbx_strand_id
1 'polypeptide(L)'
;MVRGRMTILSAAERPYCATLLAGFAARHPAVEVDFVFGISTALHQRYLAEWGAGGVMPDLYWSSAMDQLMGLVLDGHAEPHGVAHALPAGCDWRGLALATTREPVFSLLRGPAAPAGTFGEIAALIGADPARFAGQVAMPDIEANGLGFLALLEASLNDPGFEAGLDALAACRPALGGSAPSLVNHGGQLAIHVLGAYALRAEAAGQAVIAPSAAPAPAVARLAFIPKRAANPEAASAFLAHLVSAEGQAALAEGGFWPVMQPPPRPIAPIALDDDVTRLLDPARRARLLARWRQAIGRQPGGTEE
;
A
#
# COMPACT_ATOMS: atom_id res chain seq x y z
N MET A 1 -23.29 20.27 -13.42
CA MET A 1 -22.68 20.63 -12.13
C MET A 1 -22.86 19.44 -11.21
N VAL A 2 -21.78 18.88 -10.70
CA VAL A 2 -21.79 17.64 -9.89
C VAL A 2 -22.23 17.96 -8.46
N ARG A 3 -23.03 17.09 -7.83
CA ARG A 3 -23.68 17.35 -6.53
C ARG A 3 -24.01 16.06 -5.77
N GLY A 4 -24.46 16.20 -4.52
CA GLY A 4 -24.94 15.10 -3.68
C GLY A 4 -23.84 14.53 -2.79
N ARG A 5 -24.13 13.43 -2.08
CA ARG A 5 -23.14 12.76 -1.24
C ARG A 5 -22.32 11.78 -2.05
N MET A 6 -21.03 11.66 -1.72
CA MET A 6 -20.10 10.70 -2.26
C MET A 6 -19.33 10.01 -1.12
N THR A 7 -19.33 8.68 -1.08
CA THR A 7 -18.58 7.88 -0.11
C THR A 7 -17.27 7.39 -0.72
N ILE A 8 -16.15 7.68 -0.08
CA ILE A 8 -14.83 7.19 -0.45
C ILE A 8 -14.38 6.18 0.61
N LEU A 9 -14.17 4.92 0.22
CA LEU A 9 -13.37 3.99 1.03
C LEU A 9 -11.90 4.23 0.74
N SER A 10 -11.09 4.55 1.76
CA SER A 10 -9.69 4.84 1.56
C SER A 10 -8.75 4.24 2.60
N ALA A 11 -7.66 3.64 2.11
CA ALA A 11 -6.51 3.26 2.93
C ALA A 11 -5.47 4.39 3.05
N ALA A 12 -5.77 5.60 2.55
CA ALA A 12 -4.98 6.79 2.77
C ALA A 12 -5.52 7.52 4.02
N GLU A 13 -4.63 7.81 4.97
CA GLU A 13 -5.02 8.48 6.20
C GLU A 13 -5.49 9.91 5.91
N ARG A 14 -6.71 10.24 6.37
CA ARG A 14 -7.39 11.50 6.08
C ARG A 14 -6.55 12.76 6.37
N PRO A 15 -5.76 12.85 7.45
CA PRO A 15 -4.92 14.03 7.70
C PRO A 15 -3.94 14.34 6.56
N TYR A 16 -3.39 13.32 5.89
CA TYR A 16 -2.48 13.52 4.76
C TYR A 16 -3.21 13.84 3.45
N CYS A 17 -4.52 13.64 3.40
CA CYS A 17 -5.35 13.99 2.25
C CYS A 17 -6.03 15.36 2.40
N ALA A 18 -5.75 16.11 3.47
CA ALA A 18 -6.47 17.35 3.79
C ALA A 18 -6.46 18.37 2.65
N THR A 19 -5.28 18.67 2.08
CA THR A 19 -5.13 19.62 0.97
C THR A 19 -5.87 19.13 -0.29
N LEU A 20 -5.80 17.84 -0.60
CA LEU A 20 -6.52 17.22 -1.71
C LEU A 20 -8.04 17.38 -1.54
N LEU A 21 -8.57 17.04 -0.36
CA LEU A 21 -10.00 17.11 -0.06
C LEU A 21 -10.50 18.56 -0.06
N ALA A 22 -9.74 19.51 0.48
CA ALA A 22 -10.07 20.92 0.47
C ALA A 22 -10.14 21.48 -0.97
N GLY A 23 -9.16 21.15 -1.81
CA GLY A 23 -9.16 21.53 -3.23
C GLY A 23 -10.34 20.92 -4.01
N PHE A 24 -10.78 19.71 -3.65
CA PHE A 24 -12.00 19.13 -4.23
C PHE A 24 -13.26 19.90 -3.80
N ALA A 25 -13.42 20.12 -2.49
CA ALA A 25 -14.59 20.80 -1.94
C ALA A 25 -14.72 22.24 -2.46
N ALA A 26 -13.61 22.95 -2.68
CA ALA A 26 -13.62 24.29 -3.26
C ALA A 26 -14.15 24.32 -4.70
N ARG A 27 -13.80 23.32 -5.52
CA ARG A 27 -14.23 23.20 -6.92
C ARG A 27 -15.63 22.59 -7.07
N HIS A 28 -16.05 21.76 -6.12
CA HIS A 28 -17.32 21.05 -6.13
C HIS A 28 -18.09 21.25 -4.80
N PRO A 29 -18.51 22.49 -4.46
CA PRO A 29 -19.10 22.79 -3.16
C PRO A 29 -20.47 22.14 -2.93
N ALA A 30 -21.12 21.63 -3.97
CA ALA A 30 -22.38 20.90 -3.89
C ALA A 30 -22.20 19.39 -3.63
N VAL A 31 -20.95 18.89 -3.54
CA VAL A 31 -20.63 17.50 -3.24
C VAL A 31 -20.22 17.37 -1.78
N GLU A 32 -20.94 16.55 -1.02
CA GLU A 32 -20.57 16.17 0.34
C GLU A 32 -19.70 14.90 0.29
N VAL A 33 -18.45 14.98 0.76
CA VAL A 33 -17.53 13.83 0.77
C VAL A 33 -17.58 13.14 2.13
N ASP A 34 -18.09 11.91 2.15
CA ASP A 34 -17.96 10.98 3.26
C ASP A 34 -16.68 10.15 3.08
N PHE A 35 -15.63 10.52 3.81
CA PHE A 35 -14.32 9.87 3.71
C PHE A 35 -14.16 8.81 4.80
N VAL A 36 -14.24 7.54 4.40
CA VAL A 36 -14.10 6.39 5.29
C VAL A 36 -12.66 5.87 5.23
N PHE A 37 -11.91 6.13 6.30
CA PHE A 37 -10.57 5.58 6.46
C PHE A 37 -10.60 4.17 7.07
N GLY A 38 -9.71 3.28 6.62
CA GLY A 38 -9.47 1.99 7.25
C GLY A 38 -8.22 1.28 6.74
N ILE A 39 -7.82 0.21 7.43
CA ILE A 39 -6.74 -0.68 6.96
C ILE A 39 -7.24 -1.44 5.72
N SER A 40 -6.36 -1.65 4.73
CA SER A 40 -6.73 -2.16 3.41
C SER A 40 -7.48 -3.50 3.44
N THR A 41 -7.07 -4.45 4.29
CA THR A 41 -7.74 -5.75 4.50
C THR A 41 -9.15 -5.60 5.06
N ALA A 42 -9.33 -4.77 6.10
CA ALA A 42 -10.63 -4.50 6.69
C ALA A 42 -11.57 -3.79 5.71
N LEU A 43 -11.07 -2.82 4.95
CA LEU A 43 -11.84 -2.17 3.88
C LEU A 43 -12.24 -3.15 2.79
N HIS A 44 -11.34 -4.07 2.41
CA HIS A 44 -11.61 -5.07 1.37
C HIS A 44 -12.68 -6.08 1.84
N GLN A 45 -12.58 -6.56 3.08
CA GLN A 45 -13.59 -7.44 3.68
C GLN A 45 -14.95 -6.74 3.78
N ARG A 46 -14.97 -5.48 4.22
CA ARG A 46 -16.19 -4.66 4.26
C ARG A 46 -16.80 -4.53 2.86
N TYR A 47 -15.98 -4.19 1.86
CA TYR A 47 -16.42 -4.04 0.47
C TYR A 47 -17.07 -5.33 -0.05
N LEU A 48 -16.43 -6.49 0.17
CA LEU A 48 -16.97 -7.79 -0.26
C LEU A 48 -18.29 -8.14 0.45
N ALA A 49 -18.41 -7.84 1.75
CA ALA A 49 -19.63 -8.04 2.51
C ALA A 49 -20.80 -7.18 1.98
N GLU A 50 -20.55 -5.89 1.73
CA GLU A 50 -21.53 -4.96 1.14
C GLU A 50 -21.97 -5.42 -0.27
N TRP A 51 -21.01 -5.87 -1.09
CA TRP A 51 -21.28 -6.38 -2.43
C TRP A 51 -22.17 -7.63 -2.41
N GLY A 52 -21.83 -8.59 -1.53
CA GLY A 52 -22.57 -9.84 -1.36
C GLY A 52 -23.98 -9.64 -0.81
N ALA A 53 -24.19 -8.61 0.00
CA ALA A 53 -25.52 -8.22 0.49
C ALA A 53 -26.39 -7.53 -0.59
N GLY A 54 -25.84 -7.23 -1.78
CA GLY A 54 -26.56 -6.53 -2.84
C GLY A 54 -26.80 -5.05 -2.53
N GLY A 55 -26.06 -4.47 -1.59
CA GLY A 55 -26.23 -3.09 -1.13
C GLY A 55 -25.71 -2.05 -2.13
N VAL A 56 -25.92 -0.78 -1.76
CA VAL A 56 -25.26 0.36 -2.39
C VAL A 56 -23.77 0.30 -2.05
N MET A 57 -22.92 0.40 -3.07
CA MET A 57 -21.47 0.39 -2.91
C MET A 57 -20.95 1.80 -2.63
N PRO A 58 -19.76 1.95 -2.02
CA PRO A 58 -19.06 3.24 -2.01
C PRO A 58 -18.85 3.75 -3.43
N ASP A 59 -18.79 5.07 -3.57
CA ASP A 59 -18.67 5.71 -4.87
C ASP A 59 -17.25 5.65 -5.41
N LEU A 60 -16.26 5.60 -4.52
CA LEU A 60 -14.85 5.43 -4.86
C LEU A 60 -14.15 4.51 -3.87
N TYR A 61 -13.32 3.60 -4.38
CA TYR A 61 -12.40 2.82 -3.53
C TYR A 61 -10.95 3.15 -3.90
N TRP A 62 -10.19 3.69 -2.94
CA TRP A 62 -8.82 4.17 -3.10
C TRP A 62 -7.85 3.53 -2.08
N SER A 63 -6.98 2.61 -2.53
CA SER A 63 -6.15 1.82 -1.62
C SER A 63 -4.79 1.45 -2.19
N SER A 64 -3.79 1.26 -1.32
CA SER A 64 -2.43 0.82 -1.66
C SER A 64 -2.28 -0.70 -1.76
N ALA A 65 -3.28 -1.48 -1.35
CA ALA A 65 -3.32 -2.93 -1.61
C ALA A 65 -3.74 -3.17 -3.06
N MET A 66 -2.78 -2.94 -3.96
CA MET A 66 -2.96 -2.95 -5.41
C MET A 66 -3.55 -4.28 -5.91
N ASP A 67 -3.09 -5.40 -5.36
CA ASP A 67 -3.59 -6.74 -5.68
C ASP A 67 -5.08 -6.90 -5.32
N GLN A 68 -5.49 -6.43 -4.14
CA GLN A 68 -6.90 -6.51 -3.71
C GLN A 68 -7.82 -5.71 -4.64
N LEU A 69 -7.40 -4.49 -5.02
CA LEU A 69 -8.19 -3.66 -5.94
C LEU A 69 -8.20 -4.22 -7.36
N MET A 70 -7.08 -4.73 -7.85
CA MET A 70 -7.03 -5.37 -9.16
C MET A 70 -7.83 -6.66 -9.24
N GLY A 71 -7.86 -7.45 -8.17
CA GLY A 71 -8.77 -8.60 -8.08
C GLY A 71 -10.22 -8.19 -8.31
N LEU A 72 -10.70 -7.16 -7.61
CA LEU A 72 -12.05 -6.63 -7.80
C LEU A 72 -12.28 -6.12 -9.23
N VAL A 73 -11.34 -5.34 -9.78
CA VAL A 73 -11.44 -4.78 -11.13
C VAL A 73 -11.55 -5.90 -12.18
N LEU A 74 -10.72 -6.95 -12.05
CA LEU A 74 -10.71 -8.09 -12.97
C LEU A 74 -11.94 -8.99 -12.79
N ASP A 75 -12.49 -9.08 -11.58
CA ASP A 75 -13.77 -9.75 -11.30
C ASP A 75 -14.98 -8.91 -11.75
N GLY A 76 -14.74 -7.77 -12.41
CA GLY A 76 -15.78 -6.97 -13.05
C GLY A 76 -16.53 -6.04 -12.10
N HIS A 77 -15.93 -5.67 -10.97
CA HIS A 77 -16.53 -4.77 -9.99
C HIS A 77 -16.41 -3.28 -10.33
N ALA A 78 -15.61 -2.90 -11.34
CA ALA A 78 -15.39 -1.51 -11.71
C ALA A 78 -16.34 -1.04 -12.82
N GLU A 79 -16.74 0.23 -12.76
CA GLU A 79 -17.33 1.00 -13.85
C GLU A 79 -16.24 1.79 -14.59
N PRO A 80 -16.40 2.07 -15.90
CA PRO A 80 -15.52 2.99 -16.62
C PRO A 80 -15.48 4.38 -15.95
N HIS A 81 -14.29 4.90 -15.67
CA HIS A 81 -14.17 6.18 -14.96
C HIS A 81 -14.43 7.40 -15.84
N GLY A 82 -14.21 7.32 -17.15
CA GLY A 82 -14.44 8.42 -18.11
C GLY A 82 -13.53 9.64 -17.95
N VAL A 83 -12.65 9.66 -16.94
CA VAL A 83 -11.68 10.73 -16.67
C VAL A 83 -10.61 10.84 -17.76
N ALA A 84 -10.49 12.03 -18.36
CA ALA A 84 -9.32 12.40 -19.14
C ALA A 84 -8.17 12.82 -18.21
N HIS A 85 -6.97 12.31 -18.45
CA HIS A 85 -5.81 12.57 -17.59
C HIS A 85 -4.49 12.64 -18.37
N ALA A 86 -3.46 13.21 -17.73
CA ALA A 86 -2.09 13.28 -18.23
C ALA A 86 -1.14 12.32 -17.50
N LEU A 87 -1.69 11.30 -16.83
CA LEU A 87 -0.87 10.30 -16.14
C LEU A 87 0.11 9.60 -17.11
N PRO A 88 1.29 9.18 -16.63
CA PRO A 88 2.21 8.37 -17.42
C PRO A 88 1.58 7.06 -17.90
N ALA A 89 2.14 6.49 -18.97
CA ALA A 89 1.77 5.15 -19.42
C ALA A 89 1.89 4.13 -18.28
N GLY A 90 0.98 3.15 -18.26
CA GLY A 90 0.91 2.15 -17.18
C GLY A 90 0.36 2.69 -15.86
N CYS A 91 -0.36 3.81 -15.87
CA CYS A 91 -1.10 4.32 -14.69
C CYS A 91 -2.62 4.28 -14.87
N ASP A 92 -3.12 3.79 -16.00
CA ASP A 92 -4.54 3.55 -16.25
C ASP A 92 -4.73 2.11 -16.70
N TRP A 93 -5.46 1.34 -15.88
CA TRP A 93 -5.93 0.03 -16.26
C TRP A 93 -7.22 0.15 -17.09
N ARG A 94 -7.03 0.32 -18.40
CA ARG A 94 -8.08 0.16 -19.43
C ARG A 94 -9.35 1.01 -19.16
N GLY A 95 -9.20 2.19 -18.59
CA GLY A 95 -10.31 3.09 -18.26
C GLY A 95 -11.11 2.68 -17.02
N LEU A 96 -10.63 1.72 -16.22
CA LEU A 96 -11.34 1.15 -15.07
C LEU A 96 -10.70 1.53 -13.73
N ALA A 97 -9.38 1.59 -13.64
CA ALA A 97 -8.68 1.91 -12.40
C ALA A 97 -7.43 2.76 -12.66
N LEU A 98 -7.22 3.79 -11.85
CA LEU A 98 -6.12 4.73 -12.00
C LEU A 98 -5.10 4.53 -10.87
N ALA A 99 -3.82 4.39 -11.24
CA ALA A 99 -2.71 4.48 -10.31
C ALA A 99 -2.41 5.96 -10.00
N THR A 100 -2.53 6.32 -8.73
CA THR A 100 -2.47 7.72 -8.29
C THR A 100 -1.14 8.08 -7.63
N THR A 101 -0.39 7.08 -7.18
CA THR A 101 0.90 7.20 -6.50
C THR A 101 1.86 6.07 -6.89
N ARG A 102 3.14 6.22 -6.53
CA ARG A 102 4.21 5.21 -6.59
C ARG A 102 4.92 5.19 -5.25
N GLU A 103 4.34 4.48 -4.30
CA GLU A 103 4.77 4.51 -2.91
C GLU A 103 5.78 3.41 -2.61
N PRO A 104 7.05 3.74 -2.36
CA PRO A 104 8.05 2.76 -2.01
C PRO A 104 7.77 2.15 -0.64
N VAL A 105 8.26 0.92 -0.45
CA VAL A 105 8.41 0.33 0.87
C VAL A 105 9.90 0.21 1.20
N PHE A 106 10.29 0.67 2.38
CA PHE A 106 11.69 0.74 2.82
C PHE A 106 11.92 -0.10 4.07
N SER A 107 13.19 -0.45 4.27
CA SER A 107 13.69 -0.84 5.59
C SER A 107 14.21 0.38 6.34
N LEU A 108 13.93 0.44 7.63
CA LEU A 108 14.40 1.46 8.56
C LEU A 108 15.37 0.83 9.57
N LEU A 109 16.49 1.49 9.82
CA LEU A 109 17.48 1.10 10.82
C LEU A 109 17.57 2.13 11.94
N ARG A 110 17.63 1.68 13.18
CA ARG A 110 17.95 2.52 14.35
C ARG A 110 19.39 2.25 14.74
N GLY A 111 20.31 3.04 14.22
CA GLY A 111 21.76 2.85 14.37
C GLY A 111 22.51 3.22 13.09
N PRO A 112 23.74 2.71 12.90
CA PRO A 112 24.51 3.01 11.70
C PRO A 112 23.78 2.49 10.45
N ALA A 113 23.84 3.28 9.37
CA ALA A 113 23.30 2.89 8.08
C ALA A 113 24.05 1.66 7.55
N ALA A 114 23.29 0.67 7.07
CA ALA A 114 23.81 -0.55 6.45
C ALA A 114 22.81 -1.02 5.38
N PRO A 115 23.27 -1.74 4.34
CA PRO A 115 22.39 -2.27 3.30
C PRO A 115 21.29 -3.17 3.89
N ALA A 116 20.02 -2.89 3.55
CA ALA A 116 18.88 -3.71 3.97
C ALA A 116 17.62 -3.47 3.10
N GLY A 117 17.77 -3.08 1.83
CA GLY A 117 16.63 -2.84 0.94
C GLY A 117 16.09 -4.10 0.27
N THR A 118 16.90 -5.15 0.19
CA THR A 118 16.52 -6.48 -0.32
C THR A 118 16.55 -7.52 0.80
N PHE A 119 15.83 -8.64 0.62
CA PHE A 119 15.88 -9.77 1.54
C PHE A 119 17.27 -10.40 1.61
N GLY A 120 18.03 -10.40 0.51
CA GLY A 120 19.43 -10.81 0.51
C GLY A 120 20.33 -9.92 1.39
N GLU A 121 20.17 -8.60 1.29
CA GLU A 121 20.87 -7.65 2.17
C GLU A 121 20.44 -7.78 3.63
N ILE A 122 19.14 -7.97 3.89
CA ILE A 122 18.61 -8.22 5.24
C ILE A 122 19.23 -9.49 5.84
N ALA A 123 19.31 -10.58 5.08
CA ALA A 123 19.93 -11.82 5.52
C ALA A 123 21.40 -11.62 5.90
N ALA A 124 22.16 -10.91 5.06
CA ALA A 124 23.56 -10.60 5.31
C ALA A 124 23.74 -9.71 6.55
N LEU A 125 22.89 -8.69 6.70
CA LEU A 125 22.91 -7.77 7.84
C LEU A 125 22.65 -8.50 9.16
N ILE A 126 21.59 -9.31 9.21
CA ILE A 126 21.23 -10.07 10.41
C ILE A 126 22.30 -11.13 10.71
N GLY A 127 22.78 -11.84 9.69
CA GLY A 127 23.79 -12.88 9.84
C GLY A 127 25.14 -12.36 10.36
N ALA A 128 25.48 -11.10 10.09
CA ALA A 128 26.71 -10.47 10.59
C ALA A 128 26.65 -10.15 12.09
N ASP A 129 25.48 -9.89 12.66
CA ASP A 129 25.30 -9.61 14.09
C ASP A 129 23.92 -10.11 14.59
N PRO A 130 23.72 -11.43 14.75
CA PRO A 130 22.43 -11.98 15.13
C PRO A 130 21.95 -11.49 16.50
N ALA A 131 22.88 -11.22 17.43
CA ALA A 131 22.57 -10.77 18.79
C ALA A 131 21.95 -9.37 18.79
N ARG A 132 22.40 -8.47 17.91
CA ARG A 132 21.82 -7.13 17.76
C ARG A 132 20.36 -7.16 17.31
N PHE A 133 19.98 -8.13 16.47
CA PHE A 133 18.64 -8.16 15.87
C PHE A 133 17.65 -9.08 16.58
N ALA A 134 18.10 -9.94 17.50
CA ALA A 134 17.23 -10.81 18.29
C ALA A 134 16.18 -10.01 19.09
N GLY A 135 14.90 -10.20 18.78
CA GLY A 135 13.76 -9.48 19.37
C GLY A 135 13.72 -7.99 19.02
N GLN A 136 14.49 -7.54 18.04
CA GLN A 136 14.68 -6.13 17.67
C GLN A 136 14.25 -5.84 16.23
N VAL A 137 13.44 -6.72 15.63
CA VAL A 137 12.95 -6.59 14.26
C VAL A 137 11.44 -6.39 14.28
N ALA A 138 10.95 -5.44 13.50
CA ALA A 138 9.54 -5.31 13.15
C ALA A 138 9.30 -5.66 11.68
N MET A 139 8.21 -6.39 11.41
CA MET A 139 7.75 -6.67 10.05
C MET A 139 6.21 -6.62 9.96
N PRO A 140 5.63 -6.46 8.76
CA PRO A 140 4.18 -6.44 8.61
C PRO A 140 3.51 -7.74 9.08
N ASP A 141 2.39 -7.62 9.80
CA ASP A 141 1.42 -8.72 9.89
C ASP A 141 0.69 -8.80 8.55
N ILE A 142 1.06 -9.76 7.69
CA ILE A 142 0.50 -9.86 6.34
C ILE A 142 -0.94 -10.38 6.30
N GLU A 143 -1.51 -10.82 7.42
CA GLU A 143 -2.92 -11.20 7.52
C GLU A 143 -3.78 -9.98 7.86
N ALA A 144 -3.23 -9.05 8.64
CA ALA A 144 -3.89 -7.80 9.01
C ALA A 144 -3.58 -6.64 8.06
N ASN A 145 -2.48 -6.68 7.30
CA ASN A 145 -1.99 -5.56 6.49
C ASN A 145 -1.85 -5.96 5.00
N GLY A 146 -2.79 -5.49 4.17
CA GLY A 146 -2.82 -5.85 2.74
C GLY A 146 -1.65 -5.27 1.93
N LEU A 147 -1.15 -4.10 2.33
CA LEU A 147 0.09 -3.55 1.75
C LEU A 147 1.29 -4.44 2.10
N GLY A 148 1.37 -4.86 3.37
CA GLY A 148 2.43 -5.75 3.85
C GLY A 148 2.41 -7.09 3.11
N PHE A 149 1.22 -7.64 2.88
CA PHE A 149 1.02 -8.83 2.06
C PHE A 149 1.56 -8.64 0.64
N LEU A 150 1.13 -7.58 -0.05
CA LEU A 150 1.58 -7.28 -1.41
C LEU A 150 3.10 -7.11 -1.50
N ALA A 151 3.71 -6.40 -0.55
CA ALA A 151 5.16 -6.19 -0.51
C ALA A 151 5.93 -7.51 -0.33
N LEU A 152 5.47 -8.41 0.55
CA LEU A 152 6.08 -9.73 0.71
C LEU A 152 5.86 -10.62 -0.52
N LEU A 153 4.68 -10.53 -1.16
CA LEU A 153 4.39 -11.27 -2.38
C LEU A 153 5.32 -10.84 -3.51
N GLU A 154 5.46 -9.53 -3.72
CA GLU A 154 6.37 -9.00 -4.74
C GLU A 154 7.83 -9.41 -4.46
N ALA A 155 8.28 -9.35 -3.21
CA ALA A 155 9.61 -9.84 -2.84
C ALA A 155 9.77 -11.34 -3.13
N SER A 156 8.78 -12.18 -2.81
CA SER A 156 8.83 -13.62 -3.07
C SER A 156 8.90 -14.01 -4.55
N LEU A 157 8.50 -13.10 -5.44
CA LEU A 157 8.50 -13.30 -6.88
C LEU A 157 9.78 -12.81 -7.55
N ASN A 158 10.41 -11.76 -7.01
CA ASN A 158 11.45 -11.03 -7.72
C ASN A 158 12.78 -10.92 -6.96
N ASP A 159 12.83 -11.20 -5.66
CA ASP A 159 14.06 -11.14 -4.85
C ASP A 159 14.67 -12.54 -4.69
N PRO A 160 15.84 -12.82 -5.31
CA PRO A 160 16.51 -14.12 -5.17
C PRO A 160 16.91 -14.46 -3.73
N GLY A 161 17.05 -13.46 -2.86
CA GLY A 161 17.38 -13.62 -1.44
C GLY A 161 16.17 -13.79 -0.52
N PHE A 162 14.95 -13.84 -1.07
CA PHE A 162 13.70 -13.87 -0.28
C PHE A 162 13.70 -14.91 0.84
N GLU A 163 14.00 -16.18 0.52
CA GLU A 163 13.96 -17.26 1.51
C GLU A 163 15.00 -17.06 2.63
N ALA A 164 16.24 -16.71 2.28
CA ALA A 164 17.30 -16.45 3.24
C ALA A 164 16.97 -15.26 4.15
N GLY A 165 16.41 -14.19 3.59
CA GLY A 165 15.98 -13.03 4.36
C GLY A 165 14.79 -13.35 5.27
N LEU A 166 13.82 -14.12 4.79
CA LEU A 166 12.67 -14.52 5.61
C LEU A 166 13.10 -15.41 6.78
N ASP A 167 14.02 -16.35 6.57
CA ASP A 167 14.59 -17.18 7.62
C ASP A 167 15.39 -16.35 8.64
N ALA A 168 16.18 -15.38 8.17
CA ALA A 168 16.92 -14.48 9.05
C ALA A 168 15.97 -13.62 9.92
N LEU A 169 14.92 -13.06 9.31
CA LEU A 169 13.88 -12.32 10.02
C LEU A 169 13.19 -13.21 11.05
N ALA A 170 12.82 -14.43 10.67
CA ALA A 170 12.17 -15.40 11.55
C ALA A 170 13.03 -15.75 12.78
N ALA A 171 14.34 -15.97 12.58
CA ALA A 171 15.28 -16.26 13.66
C ALA A 171 15.34 -15.11 14.70
N CYS A 172 15.04 -13.88 14.29
CA CYS A 172 14.97 -12.73 15.19
C CYS A 172 13.68 -12.68 16.04
N ARG A 173 12.67 -13.52 15.81
CA ARG A 173 11.34 -13.45 16.45
C ARG A 173 10.73 -12.04 16.33
N PRO A 174 10.40 -11.62 15.10
CA PRO A 174 10.06 -10.23 14.82
C PRO A 174 8.70 -9.87 15.43
N ALA A 175 8.55 -8.62 15.87
CA ALA A 175 7.25 -8.06 16.22
C ALA A 175 6.44 -7.79 14.95
N LEU A 176 5.16 -8.11 14.99
CA LEU A 176 4.25 -7.97 13.85
C LEU A 176 3.47 -6.66 13.95
N GLY A 177 3.45 -5.90 12.86
CA GLY A 177 2.74 -4.62 12.77
C GLY A 177 1.62 -4.63 11.73
N GLY A 178 0.39 -4.31 12.15
CA GLY A 178 -0.77 -4.20 11.26
C GLY A 178 -0.85 -2.89 10.47
N SER A 179 0.01 -1.91 10.76
CA SER A 179 0.00 -0.58 10.12
C SER A 179 1.41 0.02 9.99
N ALA A 180 1.60 0.97 9.06
CA ALA A 180 2.89 1.66 8.93
C ALA A 180 3.32 2.38 10.23
N PRO A 181 2.43 3.10 10.98
CA PRO A 181 2.77 3.61 12.30
C PRO A 181 3.26 2.54 13.28
N SER A 182 2.65 1.34 13.30
CA SER A 182 3.08 0.29 14.23
C SER A 182 4.51 -0.20 13.95
N LEU A 183 4.92 -0.27 12.68
CA LEU A 183 6.28 -0.65 12.29
C LEU A 183 7.30 0.44 12.66
N VAL A 184 6.95 1.71 12.45
CA VAL A 184 7.80 2.85 12.82
C VAL A 184 7.90 3.04 14.34
N ASN A 185 6.86 2.71 15.10
CA ASN A 185 6.86 2.96 16.55
C ASN A 185 7.37 1.77 17.37
N HIS A 186 7.66 0.62 16.75
CA HIS A 186 8.17 -0.56 17.45
C HIS A 186 9.48 -0.30 18.22
N GLY A 187 10.31 0.64 17.77
CA GLY A 187 11.54 1.04 18.48
C GLY A 187 12.73 0.08 18.37
N GLY A 188 12.56 -1.09 17.75
CA GLY A 188 13.64 -2.07 17.51
C GLY A 188 14.76 -1.58 16.58
N GLN A 189 15.77 -2.41 16.32
CA GLN A 189 16.91 -2.09 15.47
C GLN A 189 16.57 -2.03 13.97
N LEU A 190 15.63 -2.85 13.51
CA LEU A 190 15.22 -2.95 12.10
C LEU A 190 13.69 -2.96 11.99
N ALA A 191 13.13 -2.22 11.04
CA ALA A 191 11.74 -2.37 10.61
C ALA A 191 11.70 -2.48 9.09
N ILE A 192 11.06 -3.52 8.55
CA ILE A 192 11.00 -3.75 7.09
C ILE A 192 9.65 -3.37 6.50
N HIS A 193 9.64 -3.11 5.19
CA HIS A 193 8.45 -2.78 4.41
C HIS A 193 7.61 -1.62 4.98
N VAL A 194 8.28 -0.62 5.53
CA VAL A 194 7.66 0.62 5.98
C VAL A 194 7.33 1.49 4.77
N LEU A 195 6.08 1.91 4.66
CA LEU A 195 5.62 2.76 3.57
C LEU A 195 6.38 4.11 3.54
N GLY A 196 6.79 4.54 2.35
CA GLY A 196 7.71 5.65 2.09
C GLY A 196 7.39 6.95 2.82
N ALA A 197 6.11 7.35 2.84
CA ALA A 197 5.68 8.56 3.55
C ALA A 197 6.02 8.51 5.06
N TYR A 198 5.90 7.35 5.69
CA TYR A 198 6.23 7.16 7.11
C TYR A 198 7.74 7.02 7.32
N ALA A 199 8.42 6.35 6.40
CA ALA A 199 9.87 6.20 6.43
C ALA A 199 10.59 7.56 6.34
N LEU A 200 10.18 8.43 5.41
CA LEU A 200 10.72 9.78 5.27
C LEU A 200 10.46 10.64 6.52
N ARG A 201 9.26 10.52 7.11
CA ARG A 201 8.93 11.23 8.36
C ARG A 201 9.78 10.77 9.53
N ALA A 202 9.98 9.46 9.67
CA ALA A 202 10.85 8.89 10.71
C ALA A 202 12.30 9.35 10.54
N GLU A 203 12.81 9.40 9.31
CA GLU A 203 14.15 9.87 8.99
C GLU A 203 14.32 11.37 9.25
N ALA A 204 13.37 12.20 8.79
CA ALA A 204 13.38 13.64 9.04
C ALA A 204 13.30 13.98 10.54
N ALA A 205 12.63 13.14 11.33
CA ALA A 205 12.55 13.26 12.79
C ALA A 205 13.78 12.67 13.53
N GLY A 206 14.76 12.10 12.81
CA GLY A 206 15.94 11.47 13.40
C GLY A 206 15.66 10.18 14.17
N GLN A 207 14.50 9.56 13.97
CA GLN A 207 14.07 8.35 14.69
C GLN A 207 14.71 7.07 14.12
N ALA A 208 15.02 7.06 12.84
CA ALA A 208 15.65 5.96 12.12
C ALA A 208 16.32 6.51 10.85
N VAL A 209 17.17 5.71 10.22
CA VAL A 209 17.67 5.96 8.87
C VAL A 209 16.99 5.02 7.88
N ILE A 210 16.65 5.52 6.69
CA ILE A 210 16.24 4.62 5.60
C ILE A 210 17.49 3.84 5.17
N ALA A 211 17.40 2.52 5.18
CA ALA A 211 18.51 1.67 4.82
C ALA A 211 18.92 1.92 3.36
N PRO A 212 20.21 2.12 3.06
CA PRO A 212 20.69 2.11 1.68
C PRO A 212 20.49 0.73 1.05
N SER A 213 20.55 0.67 -0.28
CA SER A 213 20.38 -0.56 -1.04
C SER A 213 21.04 -0.43 -2.40
N ALA A 214 21.61 -1.53 -2.91
CA ALA A 214 22.09 -1.59 -4.29
C ALA A 214 20.93 -1.66 -5.30
N ALA A 215 19.76 -2.13 -4.85
CA ALA A 215 18.54 -2.20 -5.66
C ALA A 215 17.59 -1.02 -5.35
N PRO A 216 16.86 -0.50 -6.35
CA PRO A 216 15.79 0.47 -6.10
C PRO A 216 14.68 -0.14 -5.23
N ALA A 217 14.03 0.68 -4.40
CA ALA A 217 12.99 0.20 -3.51
C ALA A 217 11.71 -0.20 -4.28
N PRO A 218 11.10 -1.36 -4.02
CA PRO A 218 9.84 -1.74 -4.64
C PRO A 218 8.76 -0.72 -4.25
N ALA A 219 7.93 -0.32 -5.22
CA ALA A 219 6.90 0.68 -5.01
C ALA A 219 5.53 0.20 -5.47
N VAL A 220 4.55 0.32 -4.59
CA VAL A 220 3.15 0.00 -4.89
C VAL A 220 2.42 1.22 -5.43
N ALA A 221 1.36 1.01 -6.20
CA ALA A 221 0.45 2.09 -6.55
C ALA A 221 -0.76 2.12 -5.61
N ARG A 222 -1.16 3.31 -5.14
CA ARG A 222 -2.55 3.48 -4.71
C ARG A 222 -3.44 3.52 -5.93
N LEU A 223 -4.25 2.49 -6.08
CA LEU A 223 -5.26 2.42 -7.13
C LEU A 223 -6.55 3.07 -6.64
N ALA A 224 -7.24 3.76 -7.55
CA ALA A 224 -8.57 4.27 -7.34
C ALA A 224 -9.50 3.79 -8.47
N PHE A 225 -10.66 3.24 -8.11
CA PHE A 225 -11.69 2.86 -9.09
C PHE A 225 -13.09 3.20 -8.58
N ILE A 226 -14.03 3.33 -9.52
CA ILE A 226 -15.46 3.54 -9.25
C ILE A 226 -16.15 2.18 -9.23
N PRO A 227 -16.70 1.72 -8.10
CA PRO A 227 -17.45 0.47 -8.05
C PRO A 227 -18.74 0.51 -8.88
N LYS A 228 -19.11 -0.63 -9.45
CA LYS A 228 -20.49 -0.87 -9.89
C LYS A 228 -21.43 -0.69 -8.70
N ARG A 229 -22.62 -0.17 -8.96
CA ARG A 229 -23.61 0.20 -7.92
C ARG A 229 -23.15 1.32 -6.97
N ALA A 230 -22.16 2.12 -7.37
CA ALA A 230 -21.93 3.44 -6.78
C ALA A 230 -23.22 4.27 -6.83
N ALA A 231 -23.57 4.96 -5.75
CA ALA A 231 -24.75 5.82 -5.68
C ALA A 231 -24.59 7.11 -6.48
N ASN A 232 -23.36 7.60 -6.60
CA ASN A 232 -22.99 8.87 -7.19
C ASN A 232 -21.69 8.76 -8.03
N PRO A 233 -21.71 7.99 -9.14
CA PRO A 233 -20.55 7.80 -10.00
C PRO A 233 -20.07 9.09 -10.68
N GLU A 234 -20.94 10.08 -10.88
CA GLU A 234 -20.55 11.39 -11.41
C GLU A 234 -19.64 12.16 -10.44
N ALA A 235 -19.95 12.15 -9.14
CA ALA A 235 -19.09 12.72 -8.10
C ALA A 235 -17.76 11.98 -7.99
N ALA A 236 -17.79 10.65 -8.09
CA ALA A 236 -16.57 9.84 -8.07
C ALA A 236 -15.66 10.11 -9.27
N SER A 237 -16.22 10.23 -10.47
CA SER A 237 -15.47 10.61 -11.67
C SER A 237 -14.86 12.01 -11.54
N ALA A 238 -15.61 12.98 -10.99
CA ALA A 238 -15.09 14.32 -10.72
C ALA A 238 -13.95 14.30 -9.68
N PHE A 239 -14.06 13.45 -8.63
CA PHE A 239 -13.00 13.28 -7.64
C PHE A 239 -11.76 12.62 -8.24
N LEU A 240 -11.92 11.58 -9.07
CA LEU A 240 -10.82 10.96 -9.81
C LEU A 240 -10.12 11.98 -10.71
N ALA A 241 -10.88 12.79 -11.45
CA ALA A 241 -10.33 13.86 -12.28
C ALA A 241 -9.51 14.88 -11.48
N HIS A 242 -9.97 15.23 -10.27
CA HIS A 242 -9.18 16.03 -9.34
C HIS A 242 -7.91 15.31 -8.87
N LEU A 243 -8.05 14.08 -8.40
CA LEU A 243 -6.96 13.26 -7.83
C LEU A 243 -5.78 13.10 -8.80
N VAL A 244 -6.06 13.01 -10.10
CA VAL A 244 -5.05 12.84 -11.16
C VAL A 244 -4.71 14.14 -11.90
N SER A 245 -5.26 15.27 -11.47
CA SER A 245 -4.88 16.60 -11.99
C SER A 245 -3.53 17.04 -11.44
N ALA A 246 -2.89 18.02 -12.09
CA ALA A 246 -1.65 18.61 -11.58
C ALA A 246 -1.81 19.17 -10.16
N GLU A 247 -2.95 19.81 -9.86
CA GLU A 247 -3.28 20.33 -8.53
C GLU A 247 -3.44 19.20 -7.50
N GLY A 248 -4.21 18.16 -7.83
CA GLY A 248 -4.41 17.01 -6.95
C GLY A 248 -3.13 16.23 -6.67
N GLN A 249 -2.28 16.04 -7.69
CA GLN A 249 -0.99 15.40 -7.53
C GLN A 249 -0.03 16.27 -6.70
N ALA A 250 -0.04 17.60 -6.86
CA ALA A 250 0.72 18.49 -5.99
C ALA A 250 0.22 18.42 -4.53
N ALA A 251 -1.09 18.37 -4.30
CA ALA A 251 -1.68 18.22 -2.98
C ALA A 251 -1.32 16.86 -2.34
N LEU A 252 -1.23 15.78 -3.12
CA LEU A 252 -0.72 14.49 -2.65
C LEU A 252 0.76 14.61 -2.21
N ALA A 253 1.60 15.29 -2.99
CA ALA A 253 3.01 15.50 -2.63
C ALA A 253 3.15 16.30 -1.32
N GLU A 254 2.33 17.34 -1.13
CA GLU A 254 2.27 18.12 0.12
C GLU A 254 1.87 17.25 1.33
N GLY A 255 0.96 16.30 1.13
CA GLY A 255 0.60 15.28 2.12
C GLY A 255 1.69 14.23 2.40
N GLY A 256 2.82 14.29 1.69
CA GLY A 256 3.93 13.35 1.80
C GLY A 256 3.75 12.04 1.02
N PHE A 257 2.73 11.95 0.16
CA PHE A 257 2.61 10.86 -0.81
C PHE A 257 3.65 11.04 -1.93
N TRP A 258 3.81 9.99 -2.74
CA TRP A 258 4.71 9.96 -3.90
C TRP A 258 3.85 9.88 -5.15
N PRO A 259 3.37 10.98 -5.70
CA PRO A 259 2.38 10.94 -6.77
C PRO A 259 3.03 10.60 -8.11
N VAL A 260 2.26 10.00 -9.02
CA VAL A 260 2.78 9.44 -10.30
C VAL A 260 3.29 10.50 -11.27
N MET A 261 2.84 11.76 -11.14
CA MET A 261 3.22 12.86 -12.04
C MET A 261 4.51 13.58 -11.64
N GLN A 262 5.01 13.38 -10.42
CA GLN A 262 6.26 13.97 -9.94
C GLN A 262 7.41 12.95 -10.00
N PRO A 263 8.64 13.41 -10.25
CA PRO A 263 9.80 12.53 -10.13
C PRO A 263 9.92 12.04 -8.67
N PRO A 264 10.20 10.73 -8.45
CA PRO A 264 10.38 10.24 -7.10
C PRO A 264 11.67 10.82 -6.50
N PRO A 265 11.68 11.18 -5.20
CA PRO A 265 12.86 11.76 -4.55
C PRO A 265 14.02 10.76 -4.38
N ARG A 266 13.77 9.47 -4.55
CA ARG A 266 14.78 8.40 -4.54
C ARG A 266 14.46 7.37 -5.64
N PRO A 267 15.45 6.56 -6.10
CA PRO A 267 15.19 5.47 -7.02
C PRO A 267 14.17 4.46 -6.47
N ILE A 268 13.19 4.11 -7.31
CA ILE A 268 12.13 3.14 -7.00
C ILE A 268 11.92 2.19 -8.17
N ALA A 269 11.41 1.00 -7.89
CA ALA A 269 10.94 0.02 -8.85
C ALA A 269 9.42 -0.16 -8.67
N PRO A 270 8.59 0.61 -9.39
CA PRO A 270 7.13 0.46 -9.30
C PRO A 270 6.70 -0.92 -9.79
N ILE A 271 5.74 -1.53 -9.09
CA ILE A 271 5.02 -2.69 -9.62
C ILE A 271 4.18 -2.20 -10.81
N ALA A 272 4.39 -2.79 -11.97
CA ALA A 272 3.72 -2.38 -13.19
C ALA A 272 2.21 -2.70 -13.11
N LEU A 273 1.40 -1.77 -13.64
CA LEU A 273 -0.03 -1.97 -13.86
C LEU A 273 -0.23 -2.38 -15.31
N ASP A 274 0.14 -3.63 -15.62
CA ASP A 274 0.03 -4.27 -16.93
C ASP A 274 -0.54 -5.69 -16.79
N ASP A 275 -0.57 -6.46 -17.88
CA ASP A 275 -1.21 -7.78 -17.91
C ASP A 275 -0.57 -8.78 -16.93
N ASP A 276 0.69 -8.55 -16.53
CA ASP A 276 1.39 -9.37 -15.55
C ASP A 276 0.85 -9.18 -14.13
N VAL A 277 0.01 -8.17 -13.86
CA VAL A 277 -0.62 -7.95 -12.55
C VAL A 277 -1.43 -9.15 -12.06
N THR A 278 -1.92 -10.00 -12.99
CA THR A 278 -2.61 -11.26 -12.70
C THR A 278 -1.75 -12.25 -11.90
N ARG A 279 -0.41 -12.18 -12.02
CA ARG A 279 0.53 -13.00 -11.24
C ARG A 279 0.40 -12.79 -9.73
N LEU A 280 -0.03 -11.59 -9.33
CA LEU A 280 -0.25 -11.22 -7.92
C LEU A 280 -1.53 -11.84 -7.35
N LEU A 281 -2.42 -12.33 -8.22
CA LEU A 281 -3.73 -12.86 -7.87
C LEU A 281 -3.78 -14.38 -7.86
N ASP A 282 -2.70 -15.06 -8.30
CA ASP A 282 -2.63 -16.52 -8.32
C ASP A 282 -2.90 -17.13 -6.92
N PRO A 283 -3.98 -17.91 -6.75
CA PRO A 283 -4.38 -18.42 -5.43
C PRO A 283 -3.33 -19.32 -4.79
N ALA A 284 -2.63 -20.14 -5.58
CA ALA A 284 -1.64 -21.07 -5.07
C ALA A 284 -0.39 -20.34 -4.55
N ARG A 285 0.05 -19.28 -5.23
CA ARG A 285 1.16 -18.41 -4.78
C ARG A 285 0.80 -17.69 -3.49
N ARG A 286 -0.39 -17.09 -3.43
CA ARG A 286 -0.87 -16.38 -2.23
C ARG A 286 -0.97 -17.33 -1.03
N ALA A 287 -1.55 -18.52 -1.23
CA ALA A 287 -1.64 -19.53 -0.19
C ALA A 287 -0.26 -20.02 0.27
N ARG A 288 0.68 -20.25 -0.66
CA ARG A 288 2.05 -20.65 -0.36
C ARG A 288 2.77 -19.59 0.46
N LEU A 289 2.66 -18.31 0.10
CA LEU A 289 3.26 -17.21 0.86
C LEU A 289 2.70 -17.16 2.29
N LEU A 290 1.38 -17.23 2.45
CA LEU A 290 0.75 -17.23 3.79
C LEU A 290 1.24 -18.41 4.63
N ALA A 291 1.24 -19.62 4.07
CA ALA A 291 1.70 -20.81 4.77
C ALA A 291 3.17 -20.69 5.19
N ARG A 292 4.02 -20.23 4.25
CA ARG A 292 5.45 -20.03 4.49
C ARG A 292 5.73 -18.98 5.55
N TRP A 293 5.02 -17.86 5.51
CA TRP A 293 5.13 -16.80 6.51
C TRP A 293 4.66 -17.27 7.88
N ARG A 294 3.48 -17.91 7.99
CA ARG A 294 2.96 -18.49 9.24
C ARG A 294 3.95 -19.48 9.87
N GLN A 295 4.56 -20.34 9.04
CA GLN A 295 5.61 -21.25 9.49
C GLN A 295 6.84 -20.49 10.03
N ALA A 296 7.32 -19.48 9.30
CA ALA A 296 8.47 -18.66 9.70
C ALA A 296 8.25 -17.98 11.07
N ILE A 297 7.08 -17.41 11.30
CA ILE A 297 6.79 -16.69 12.55
C ILE A 297 6.22 -17.58 13.66
N GLY A 298 6.06 -18.88 13.43
CA GLY A 298 5.52 -19.82 14.41
C GLY A 298 4.01 -19.67 14.70
N ARG A 299 3.24 -19.11 13.76
CA ARG A 299 1.77 -18.96 13.90
C ARG A 299 1.07 -20.23 13.44
N GLN A 300 0.38 -20.92 14.35
CA GLN A 300 -0.43 -22.07 13.96
C GLN A 300 -1.70 -21.62 13.22
N PRO A 301 -2.15 -22.36 12.18
CA PRO A 301 -3.43 -22.07 11.53
C PRO A 301 -4.58 -22.35 12.50
N GLY A 302 -5.30 -21.31 12.94
CA GLY A 302 -6.58 -21.45 13.64
C GLY A 302 -6.60 -21.18 15.15
N GLY A 303 -5.62 -20.48 15.72
CA GLY A 303 -5.75 -19.94 17.07
C GLY A 303 -6.79 -18.82 17.10
N THR A 304 -8.04 -19.18 17.34
CA THR A 304 -9.06 -18.23 17.83
C THR A 304 -8.61 -17.80 19.22
N GLU A 305 -8.50 -16.50 19.45
CA GLU A 305 -8.40 -15.96 20.80
C GLU A 305 -9.67 -16.39 21.56
N GLU A 306 -9.49 -17.23 22.59
CA GLU A 306 -10.48 -17.41 23.67
C GLU A 306 -10.55 -16.16 24.55
#